data_AF-A0A644W8I2-F1
#
_entry.id   AF-A0A644W8I2-F1
#
_cell.length_a   1.000
_cell.length_b   1.000
_cell.length_c   1.000
_cell.angle_alpha   90.00
_cell.angle_beta   90.00
_cell.angle_gamma   90.00
#
_symmetry.space_group_name_H-M   'P 1'
#
loop_
_entity.id
_entity.type
_entity.pdbx_description
1 polymer ?
#
loop_
_entity_poly.entity_id
_entity_poly.type
_entity_poly.pdbx_seq_one_letter_code
_entity_poly.pdbx_strand_id
1 'polypeptide(L)'
;MKRIKVKIGIIGYLPFEFNRKLIKNWKSDIFEIVDDIEEYHFTNHSDTFSWGYSDRILNMELPQIFDGELFIGITYVPIEDNFYARRLESNRIVLSYFEMYQILKHDDLPMENLLLRVLYAYCLVYLRNNHTIPQQNEWLGFTHDDTRGCLFDMNGNKSDVVFSLNSPKICDDCTNRIRAEKVSDNYTNQIKKEIKRIKKKKLNGLRKRNFIRFLIL
;
A
#
# COMPACT_ATOMS: atom_id res chain seq x y z
N MET A 1 8.21 -20.08 7.20
CA MET A 1 8.46 -19.30 5.97
C MET A 1 9.46 -18.21 6.32
N LYS A 2 10.38 -17.84 5.42
CA LYS A 2 11.26 -16.69 5.67
C LYS A 2 10.41 -15.43 5.45
N ARG A 3 10.37 -14.54 6.43
CA ARG A 3 9.68 -13.25 6.31
C ARG A 3 10.50 -12.32 5.42
N ILE A 4 9.82 -11.60 4.54
CA ILE A 4 10.41 -10.55 3.71
C ILE A 4 10.63 -9.33 4.61
N LYS A 5 11.85 -8.83 4.71
CA LYS A 5 12.15 -7.60 5.45
C LYS A 5 11.82 -6.40 4.58
N VAL A 6 11.01 -5.51 5.12
CA VAL A 6 10.55 -4.31 4.41
C VAL A 6 10.94 -3.08 5.20
N LYS A 7 11.73 -2.20 4.59
CA LYS A 7 11.97 -0.84 5.09
C LYS A 7 10.86 0.08 4.59
N ILE A 8 10.39 0.98 5.45
CA ILE A 8 9.39 1.98 5.09
C ILE A 8 9.95 3.37 5.39
N GLY A 9 9.79 4.28 4.45
CA GLY A 9 10.14 5.69 4.59
C GLY A 9 8.96 6.60 4.26
N ILE A 10 8.81 7.71 4.98
CA ILE A 10 7.93 8.81 4.59
C ILE A 10 8.76 9.81 3.78
N ILE A 11 8.31 10.14 2.58
CA ILE A 11 9.01 11.06 1.67
C ILE A 11 8.21 12.36 1.58
N GLY A 12 8.77 13.43 2.13
CA GLY A 12 8.11 14.72 2.28
C GLY A 12 7.07 14.75 3.41
N TYR A 13 6.06 15.60 3.27
CA TYR A 13 5.05 15.85 4.31
C TYR A 13 3.76 15.04 4.05
N LEU A 14 3.22 14.42 5.12
CA LEU A 14 1.88 13.81 5.11
C LEU A 14 0.90 14.74 5.86
N PRO A 15 -0.12 15.31 5.19
CA PRO A 15 -1.09 16.24 5.81
C PRO A 15 -2.19 15.50 6.59
N PHE A 16 -1.85 14.39 7.23
CA PHE A 16 -2.75 13.57 8.02
C PHE A 16 -1.98 12.75 9.06
N GLU A 17 -2.69 12.36 10.13
CA GLU A 17 -2.12 11.44 11.11
C GLU A 17 -1.93 10.05 10.50
N PHE A 18 -0.70 9.56 10.54
CA PHE A 18 -0.34 8.22 10.09
C PHE A 18 0.16 7.39 11.27
N ASN A 19 -0.52 6.30 11.57
CA ASN A 19 -0.26 5.45 12.73
C ASN A 19 0.92 4.50 12.48
N ARG A 20 2.13 5.05 12.58
CA ARG A 20 3.39 4.31 12.46
C ARG A 20 3.46 3.12 13.43
N LYS A 21 2.91 3.27 14.64
CA LYS A 21 2.88 2.21 15.65
C LYS A 21 2.04 1.02 15.21
N LEU A 22 0.90 1.25 14.54
CA LEU A 22 0.07 0.18 13.98
C LEU A 22 0.84 -0.60 12.93
N ILE A 23 1.48 0.11 12.00
CA ILE A 23 2.26 -0.50 10.91
C ILE A 23 3.43 -1.31 11.47
N LYS A 24 4.24 -0.73 12.37
CA LYS A 24 5.39 -1.41 12.98
C LYS A 24 5.01 -2.66 13.77
N ASN A 25 3.85 -2.65 14.43
CA ASN A 25 3.38 -3.79 15.24
C ASN A 25 2.47 -4.75 14.47
N TRP A 26 2.29 -4.57 13.16
CA TRP A 26 1.47 -5.46 12.36
C TRP A 26 2.11 -6.84 12.26
N LYS A 27 1.48 -7.84 12.89
CA LYS A 27 2.01 -9.22 12.92
C LYS A 27 1.72 -9.94 11.62
N SER A 28 2.75 -10.21 10.82
CA SER A 28 2.67 -10.99 9.59
C SER A 28 3.69 -12.13 9.58
N ASP A 29 3.29 -13.29 9.05
CA ASP A 29 4.18 -14.41 8.74
C ASP A 29 4.81 -14.27 7.33
N ILE A 30 4.41 -13.23 6.58
CA ILE A 30 4.84 -12.94 5.21
C ILE A 30 5.99 -11.94 5.21
N PHE A 31 5.85 -10.87 5.97
CA PHE A 31 6.83 -9.80 6.04
C PHE A 31 7.08 -9.33 7.48
N GLU A 32 8.19 -8.62 7.66
CA GLU A 32 8.45 -7.85 8.87
C GLU A 32 8.92 -6.44 8.49
N ILE A 33 8.52 -5.44 9.28
CA ILE A 33 9.01 -4.08 9.11
C ILE A 33 10.32 -3.96 9.87
N VAL A 34 11.37 -3.57 9.17
CA VAL A 34 12.70 -3.35 9.76
C VAL A 34 12.84 -1.90 10.22
N ASP A 35 13.48 -1.74 11.38
CA ASP A 35 13.74 -0.47 12.05
C ASP A 35 12.50 0.41 12.29
N ASP A 36 12.72 1.70 12.47
CA ASP A 36 11.70 2.73 12.51
C ASP A 36 11.33 3.23 11.10
N ILE A 37 10.13 3.79 11.00
CA ILE A 37 9.66 4.48 9.80
C ILE A 37 10.28 5.87 9.78
N GLU A 38 11.34 6.00 8.99
CA GLU A 38 12.15 7.20 8.82
C GLU A 38 11.46 8.25 7.94
N GLU A 39 11.88 9.50 8.07
CA GLU A 39 11.44 10.62 7.24
C GLU A 39 12.58 11.06 6.33
N TYR A 40 12.25 11.27 5.07
CA TYR A 40 13.14 11.77 4.03
C TYR A 40 12.51 13.00 3.39
N HIS A 41 13.35 13.90 2.90
CA HIS A 41 12.91 15.13 2.25
C HIS A 41 13.25 15.09 0.77
N PHE A 42 12.37 15.65 -0.07
CA PHE A 42 12.68 15.86 -1.47
C PHE A 42 13.80 16.89 -1.61
N THR A 43 14.79 16.57 -2.43
CA THR A 43 15.97 17.43 -2.68
C THR A 43 15.98 18.04 -4.10
N ASN A 44 15.29 17.40 -5.04
CA ASN A 44 15.08 17.86 -6.41
C ASN A 44 13.66 18.43 -6.60
N HIS A 45 13.52 19.21 -7.67
CA HIS A 45 12.24 19.76 -8.09
C HIS A 45 11.34 18.68 -8.72
N SER A 46 10.03 18.85 -8.54
CA SER A 46 9.01 18.13 -9.30
C SER A 46 9.19 18.36 -10.81
N ASP A 47 9.06 17.30 -11.60
CA ASP A 47 9.28 17.34 -13.05
C ASP A 47 8.08 16.87 -13.88
N THR A 48 6.93 16.61 -13.25
CA THR A 48 5.67 16.29 -13.93
C THR A 48 4.57 17.28 -13.59
N PHE A 49 3.40 17.10 -14.21
CA PHE A 49 2.24 17.98 -14.02
C PHE A 49 1.78 18.01 -12.55
N SER A 50 1.14 19.12 -12.13
CA SER A 50 0.63 19.31 -10.77
C SER A 50 1.69 19.14 -9.66
N TRP A 51 2.94 19.57 -9.91
CA TRP A 51 4.06 19.40 -8.97
C TRP A 51 4.32 17.93 -8.62
N GLY A 52 4.10 17.04 -9.58
CA GLY A 52 4.37 15.62 -9.44
C GLY A 52 5.81 15.24 -9.75
N TYR A 53 6.16 14.01 -9.39
CA TYR A 53 7.50 13.45 -9.58
C TYR A 53 7.47 12.24 -10.51
N SER A 54 8.34 12.23 -11.51
CA SER A 54 8.54 11.09 -12.41
C SER A 54 9.23 9.93 -11.69
N ASP A 55 9.12 8.72 -12.24
CA ASP A 55 9.86 7.54 -11.78
C ASP A 55 11.38 7.81 -11.81
N ARG A 56 11.85 8.62 -12.77
CA ARG A 56 13.25 9.05 -12.88
C ARG A 56 13.69 9.86 -11.67
N ILE A 57 12.93 10.89 -11.26
CA ILE A 57 13.29 11.68 -10.06
C ILE A 57 13.14 10.82 -8.80
N LEU A 58 12.06 10.04 -8.69
CA LEU A 58 11.82 9.20 -7.50
C LEU A 58 12.91 8.15 -7.29
N ASN A 59 13.52 7.61 -8.35
CA ASN A 59 14.66 6.70 -8.23
C ASN A 59 15.91 7.36 -7.59
N MET A 60 16.05 8.68 -7.72
CA MET A 60 17.13 9.47 -7.12
C MET A 60 16.78 9.95 -5.71
N GLU A 61 15.51 10.30 -5.46
CA GLU A 61 15.04 10.83 -4.17
C GLU A 61 14.91 9.76 -3.09
N LEU A 62 14.46 8.56 -3.47
CA LEU A 62 14.27 7.49 -2.49
C LEU A 62 15.61 6.84 -2.15
N PRO A 63 15.81 6.39 -0.89
CA PRO A 63 16.99 5.66 -0.47
C PRO A 63 17.35 4.53 -1.44
N GLN A 64 18.60 4.50 -1.88
CA GLN A 64 19.14 3.43 -2.73
C GLN A 64 19.75 2.29 -1.90
N ILE A 65 20.20 2.61 -0.69
CA ILE A 65 20.73 1.66 0.28
C ILE A 65 19.78 1.66 1.46
N PHE A 66 19.26 0.49 1.80
CA PHE A 66 18.37 0.29 2.92
C PHE A 66 18.53 -1.14 3.44
N ASP A 67 18.22 -1.34 4.72
CA ASP A 67 18.21 -2.67 5.30
C ASP A 67 16.93 -3.42 4.91
N GLY A 68 17.08 -4.62 4.34
CA GLY A 68 15.98 -5.50 3.99
C GLY A 68 15.92 -5.86 2.50
N GLU A 69 14.83 -6.54 2.12
CA GLU A 69 14.65 -7.02 0.74
C GLU A 69 13.78 -6.06 -0.11
N LEU A 70 12.90 -5.28 0.52
CA LEU A 70 12.03 -4.29 -0.13
C LEU A 70 12.11 -2.94 0.59
N PHE A 71 11.95 -1.85 -0.16
CA PHE A 71 11.71 -0.51 0.38
C PHE A 71 10.38 0.05 -0.14
N ILE A 72 9.58 0.62 0.75
CA ILE A 72 8.37 1.35 0.39
C ILE A 72 8.43 2.79 0.90
N GLY A 73 8.50 3.74 -0.03
CA GLY A 73 8.32 5.16 0.25
C GLY A 73 6.84 5.52 0.25
N ILE A 74 6.37 6.24 1.26
CA ILE A 74 5.02 6.82 1.28
C ILE A 74 5.10 8.35 1.17
N THR A 75 4.28 8.94 0.31
CA THR A 75 4.27 10.39 0.08
C THR A 75 2.85 10.93 -0.11
N TYR A 76 2.69 12.25 -0.14
CA TYR A 76 1.42 12.92 -0.46
C TYR A 76 1.45 13.68 -1.79
N VAL A 77 2.58 13.72 -2.50
CA VAL A 77 2.70 14.40 -3.80
C VAL A 77 2.25 13.50 -4.94
N PRO A 78 1.78 14.04 -6.08
CA PRO A 78 1.50 13.23 -7.25
C PRO A 78 2.77 12.52 -7.73
N ILE A 79 2.62 11.29 -8.20
CA ILE A 79 3.68 10.52 -8.86
C ILE A 79 3.32 10.30 -10.33
N GLU A 80 4.27 9.83 -11.13
CA GLU A 80 4.15 9.70 -12.59
C GLU A 80 2.79 9.14 -13.05
N ASP A 81 2.20 9.77 -14.05
CA ASP A 81 0.84 9.50 -14.60
C ASP A 81 -0.28 9.51 -13.55
N ASN A 82 -0.05 10.15 -12.41
CA ASN A 82 -0.98 10.22 -11.29
C ASN A 82 -1.40 8.83 -10.79
N PHE A 83 -0.53 7.81 -10.84
CA PHE A 83 -0.80 6.55 -10.14
C PHE A 83 -0.78 6.75 -8.61
N TYR A 84 -1.38 5.83 -7.85
CA TYR A 84 -1.21 5.80 -6.39
C TYR A 84 -0.05 4.91 -5.94
N ALA A 85 0.41 3.98 -6.78
CA ALA A 85 1.59 3.17 -6.49
C ALA A 85 2.39 2.94 -7.77
N ARG A 86 3.72 3.08 -7.69
CA ARG A 86 4.63 2.77 -8.81
C ARG A 86 5.83 1.96 -8.34
N ARG A 87 6.30 1.11 -9.25
CA ARG A 87 7.51 0.29 -9.06
C ARG A 87 8.71 1.09 -9.51
N LEU A 88 9.75 1.07 -8.70
CA LEU A 88 11.03 1.71 -8.98
C LEU A 88 12.11 0.64 -9.10
N GLU A 89 13.34 1.06 -9.37
CA GLU A 89 14.47 0.14 -9.48
C GLU A 89 14.82 -0.46 -8.11
N SER A 90 15.48 -1.64 -8.12
CA SER A 90 16.04 -2.27 -6.92
C SER A 90 15.02 -2.58 -5.82
N ASN A 91 13.89 -3.19 -6.19
CA ASN A 91 12.85 -3.63 -5.25
C ASN A 91 12.23 -2.50 -4.41
N ARG A 92 12.21 -1.29 -4.97
CA ARG A 92 11.63 -0.11 -4.34
C ARG A 92 10.23 0.15 -4.90
N ILE A 93 9.34 0.60 -4.04
CA ILE A 93 7.98 1.01 -4.38
C ILE A 93 7.75 2.40 -3.81
N VAL A 94 7.03 3.23 -4.54
CA VAL A 94 6.49 4.49 -4.03
C VAL A 94 4.97 4.40 -3.98
N LEU A 95 4.39 4.75 -2.84
CA LEU A 95 2.94 4.84 -2.60
C LEU A 95 2.58 6.29 -2.33
N SER A 96 1.78 6.88 -3.20
CA SER A 96 1.25 8.23 -3.00
C SER A 96 -0.14 8.19 -2.39
N TYR A 97 -0.33 9.03 -1.38
CA TYR A 97 -1.62 9.37 -0.80
C TYR A 97 -2.28 10.59 -1.48
N PHE A 98 -1.66 11.13 -2.54
CA PHE A 98 -2.28 12.15 -3.39
C PHE A 98 -3.60 11.62 -3.96
N GLU A 99 -4.69 12.35 -3.75
CA GLU A 99 -6.10 11.96 -3.98
C GLU A 99 -6.59 10.79 -3.11
N MET A 100 -5.76 9.77 -2.85
CA MET A 100 -6.14 8.61 -2.03
C MET A 100 -6.56 9.00 -0.62
N TYR A 101 -5.92 10.01 -0.01
CA TYR A 101 -6.33 10.50 1.29
C TYR A 101 -7.81 10.92 1.31
N GLN A 102 -8.27 11.65 0.29
CA GLN A 102 -9.66 12.11 0.23
C GLN A 102 -10.62 10.95 -0.01
N ILE A 103 -10.24 10.00 -0.88
CA ILE A 103 -11.01 8.78 -1.14
C ILE A 103 -11.18 7.96 0.15
N LEU A 104 -10.07 7.68 0.85
CA LEU A 104 -10.09 6.90 2.09
C LEU A 104 -10.85 7.62 3.19
N LYS A 105 -10.70 8.95 3.31
CA LYS A 105 -11.41 9.76 4.28
C LYS A 105 -12.92 9.77 4.03
N HIS A 106 -13.34 9.92 2.77
CA HIS A 106 -14.74 9.88 2.37
C HIS A 106 -15.41 8.56 2.77
N ASP A 107 -14.72 7.43 2.57
CA ASP A 107 -15.20 6.10 2.92
C ASP A 107 -14.92 5.69 4.38
N ASP A 108 -14.36 6.59 5.20
CA ASP A 108 -14.00 6.38 6.60
C ASP A 108 -13.11 5.12 6.77
N LEU A 109 -12.09 5.03 5.91
CA LEU A 109 -11.07 4.00 5.90
C LEU A 109 -9.77 4.51 6.58
N PRO A 110 -9.15 3.70 7.46
CA PRO A 110 -7.82 4.00 7.98
C PRO A 110 -6.80 4.12 6.84
N MET A 111 -5.92 5.13 6.91
CA MET A 111 -4.88 5.36 5.90
C MET A 111 -3.94 4.16 5.80
N GLU A 112 -3.65 3.52 6.94
CA GLU A 112 -2.79 2.35 7.06
C GLU A 112 -3.29 1.15 6.24
N ASN A 113 -4.61 1.06 5.99
CA ASN A 113 -5.16 -0.05 5.22
C ASN A 113 -4.63 -0.06 3.79
N LEU A 114 -4.42 1.12 3.19
CA LEU A 114 -3.84 1.21 1.85
C LEU A 114 -2.41 0.71 1.83
N LEU A 115 -1.56 1.16 2.76
CA LEU A 115 -0.19 0.67 2.86
C LEU A 115 -0.14 -0.84 3.12
N LEU A 116 -0.94 -1.37 4.03
CA LEU A 116 -0.99 -2.81 4.32
C LEU A 116 -1.41 -3.61 3.08
N ARG A 117 -2.44 -3.16 2.35
CA ARG A 117 -2.86 -3.79 1.09
C ARG A 117 -1.71 -3.82 0.09
N VAL A 118 -1.03 -2.70 -0.09
CA VAL A 118 0.12 -2.53 -1.00
C VAL A 118 1.28 -3.43 -0.59
N LEU A 119 1.60 -3.52 0.70
CA LEU A 119 2.64 -4.42 1.24
C LEU A 119 2.38 -5.88 0.85
N TYR A 120 1.16 -6.38 1.06
CA TYR A 120 0.83 -7.77 0.68
C TYR A 120 0.88 -8.00 -0.83
N ALA A 121 0.39 -7.03 -1.62
CA ALA A 121 0.45 -7.12 -3.08
C ALA A 121 1.90 -7.21 -3.58
N TYR A 122 2.79 -6.33 -3.10
CA TYR A 122 4.18 -6.32 -3.54
C TYR A 122 5.02 -7.44 -2.94
N CYS A 123 4.69 -7.97 -1.76
CA CYS A 123 5.30 -9.22 -1.28
C CYS A 123 5.00 -10.38 -2.24
N LEU A 124 3.79 -10.47 -2.80
CA LEU A 124 3.46 -11.47 -3.82
C LEU A 124 4.17 -11.22 -5.15
N VAL A 125 4.26 -9.95 -5.58
CA VAL A 125 5.04 -9.57 -6.78
C VAL A 125 6.51 -9.96 -6.62
N TYR A 126 7.07 -9.78 -5.43
CA TYR A 126 8.44 -10.16 -5.14
C TYR A 126 8.63 -11.69 -5.16
N LEU A 127 7.71 -12.44 -4.53
CA LEU A 127 7.79 -13.90 -4.47
C LEU A 127 7.62 -14.56 -5.85
N ARG A 128 6.70 -14.06 -6.69
CA ARG A 128 6.45 -14.64 -8.02
C ARG A 128 7.60 -14.39 -9.01
N ASN A 129 8.34 -13.30 -8.84
CA ASN A 129 9.41 -12.89 -9.74
C ASN A 129 10.78 -13.25 -9.18
N ASN A 130 10.88 -14.37 -8.46
CA ASN A 130 12.14 -14.87 -7.90
C ASN A 130 12.91 -13.79 -7.12
N HIS A 131 12.23 -13.14 -6.16
CA HIS A 131 12.84 -12.18 -5.25
C HIS A 131 13.27 -10.86 -5.92
N THR A 132 12.58 -10.47 -6.99
CA THR A 132 12.71 -9.15 -7.62
C THR A 132 11.34 -8.53 -7.87
N ILE A 133 11.28 -7.20 -7.96
CA ILE A 133 10.12 -6.47 -8.43
C ILE A 133 10.46 -5.97 -9.83
N PRO A 134 9.73 -6.40 -10.88
CA PRO A 134 9.97 -5.91 -12.23
C PRO A 134 9.74 -4.40 -12.30
N GLN A 135 10.49 -3.69 -13.14
CA GLN A 135 10.34 -2.24 -13.32
C GLN A 135 8.94 -1.88 -13.84
N GLN A 136 8.56 -0.61 -13.73
CA GLN A 136 7.21 -0.17 -14.06
C GLN A 136 6.81 -0.42 -15.52
N ASN A 137 7.76 -0.33 -16.45
CA ASN A 137 7.57 -0.63 -17.87
C ASN A 137 7.54 -2.14 -18.20
N GLU A 138 7.92 -3.00 -17.24
CA GLU A 138 7.84 -4.44 -17.40
C GLU A 138 6.43 -4.94 -17.07
N TRP A 139 5.90 -5.76 -17.96
CA TRP A 139 4.57 -6.35 -17.84
C TRP A 139 4.48 -7.26 -16.61
N LEU A 140 3.53 -6.99 -15.71
CA LEU A 140 3.28 -7.83 -14.53
C LEU A 140 2.59 -9.15 -14.90
N GLY A 141 1.64 -9.15 -15.84
CA GLY A 141 0.99 -10.38 -16.34
C GLY A 141 -0.27 -10.87 -15.61
N PHE A 142 -0.75 -10.16 -14.60
CA PHE A 142 -1.81 -10.71 -13.73
C PHE A 142 -2.72 -9.68 -13.07
N THR A 143 -2.56 -8.41 -13.42
CA THR A 143 -3.49 -7.38 -12.99
C THR A 143 -4.81 -7.55 -13.71
N HIS A 144 -5.91 -7.18 -13.05
CA HIS A 144 -7.24 -7.15 -13.67
C HIS A 144 -7.54 -5.76 -14.16
N ASP A 145 -8.08 -5.63 -15.36
CA ASP A 145 -8.56 -4.33 -15.86
C ASP A 145 -9.93 -3.95 -15.28
N ASP A 146 -10.59 -4.88 -14.58
CA ASP A 146 -11.86 -4.71 -13.89
C ASP A 146 -11.73 -4.73 -12.35
N THR A 147 -12.62 -4.00 -11.67
CA THR A 147 -12.67 -3.91 -10.21
C THR A 147 -13.40 -5.13 -9.62
N ARG A 148 -12.64 -6.08 -9.04
CA ARG A 148 -13.17 -7.31 -8.41
C ARG A 148 -13.11 -7.30 -6.88
N GLY A 149 -12.50 -6.29 -6.28
CA GLY A 149 -12.05 -6.26 -4.88
C GLY A 149 -10.76 -7.06 -4.64
N CYS A 150 -10.01 -7.39 -5.68
CA CYS A 150 -8.75 -8.15 -5.58
C CYS A 150 -7.58 -7.23 -5.17
N LEU A 151 -6.52 -7.81 -4.59
CA LEU A 151 -5.25 -7.10 -4.41
C LEU A 151 -4.64 -6.60 -5.73
N PHE A 152 -5.00 -7.21 -6.85
CA PHE A 152 -4.42 -6.97 -8.18
C PHE A 152 -5.39 -6.33 -9.17
N ASP A 153 -6.45 -5.70 -8.68
CA ASP A 153 -7.29 -4.84 -9.52
C ASP A 153 -6.50 -3.60 -9.95
N MET A 154 -6.51 -3.31 -11.25
CA MET A 154 -6.19 -1.99 -11.78
C MET A 154 -7.40 -1.10 -11.53
N ASN A 155 -7.21 -0.07 -10.72
CA ASN A 155 -8.26 0.90 -10.48
C ASN A 155 -8.10 2.05 -11.46
N GLY A 156 -8.65 1.88 -12.68
CA GLY A 156 -8.70 2.96 -13.67
C GLY A 156 -9.39 4.21 -13.13
N ASN A 157 -10.39 4.02 -12.26
CA ASN A 157 -10.86 5.04 -11.33
C ASN A 157 -10.31 4.76 -9.92
N LYS A 158 -9.51 5.68 -9.36
CA LYS A 158 -8.90 5.52 -8.04
C LYS A 158 -9.90 5.26 -6.92
N SER A 159 -11.14 5.76 -7.02
CA SER A 159 -12.18 5.51 -6.01
C SER A 159 -12.49 4.03 -5.83
N ASP A 160 -12.26 3.21 -6.86
CA ASP A 160 -12.55 1.77 -6.83
C ASP A 160 -11.60 0.99 -5.89
N VAL A 161 -10.51 1.61 -5.43
CA VAL A 161 -9.62 0.96 -4.45
C VAL A 161 -10.39 0.52 -3.21
N VAL A 162 -11.47 1.23 -2.84
CA VAL A 162 -12.26 0.98 -1.62
C VAL A 162 -12.84 -0.43 -1.58
N PHE A 163 -13.17 -1.01 -2.75
CA PHE A 163 -13.66 -2.39 -2.83
C PHE A 163 -12.63 -3.39 -2.32
N SER A 164 -11.37 -3.19 -2.70
CA SER A 164 -10.25 -4.02 -2.25
C SER A 164 -9.77 -3.70 -0.82
N LEU A 165 -10.21 -2.60 -0.22
CA LEU A 165 -9.89 -2.22 1.16
C LEU A 165 -10.98 -2.60 2.17
N ASN A 166 -12.22 -2.74 1.72
CA ASN A 166 -13.34 -3.18 2.55
C ASN A 166 -13.34 -4.69 2.77
N SER A 167 -13.09 -5.46 1.72
CA SER A 167 -13.02 -6.92 1.76
C SER A 167 -11.89 -7.45 0.88
N PRO A 168 -10.62 -7.16 1.23
CA PRO A 168 -9.46 -7.60 0.44
C PRO A 168 -9.47 -9.11 0.23
N LYS A 169 -9.27 -9.51 -1.03
CA LYS A 169 -9.14 -10.92 -1.43
C LYS A 169 -8.07 -11.08 -2.51
N ILE A 170 -7.69 -12.33 -2.73
CA ILE A 170 -7.01 -12.78 -3.95
C ILE A 170 -8.02 -13.68 -4.67
N CYS A 171 -8.45 -13.29 -5.86
CA CYS A 171 -9.43 -14.06 -6.62
C CYS A 171 -8.85 -15.39 -7.13
N ASP A 172 -9.70 -16.27 -7.64
CA ASP A 172 -9.27 -17.59 -8.11
C ASP A 172 -8.37 -17.50 -9.35
N ASP A 173 -8.63 -16.56 -10.26
CA ASP A 173 -7.77 -16.30 -11.42
C ASP A 173 -6.35 -15.91 -10.98
N CYS A 174 -6.21 -14.90 -10.11
CA CYS A 174 -4.90 -14.54 -9.54
C CYS A 174 -4.26 -15.71 -8.79
N THR A 175 -5.04 -16.51 -8.05
CA THR A 175 -4.52 -17.68 -7.33
C THR A 175 -3.93 -18.71 -8.28
N ASN A 176 -4.63 -19.01 -9.38
CA ASN A 176 -4.17 -19.96 -10.37
C ASN A 176 -2.91 -19.46 -11.09
N ARG A 177 -2.84 -18.17 -11.43
CA ARG A 177 -1.64 -17.56 -12.03
C ARG A 177 -0.44 -17.58 -11.08
N ILE A 178 -0.63 -17.18 -9.82
CA ILE A 178 0.41 -17.22 -8.77
C ILE A 178 0.95 -18.65 -8.59
N ARG A 179 0.06 -19.66 -8.63
CA ARG A 179 0.45 -21.07 -8.56
C ARG A 179 1.23 -21.52 -9.79
N ALA A 180 0.84 -21.09 -10.99
CA ALA A 180 1.56 -21.40 -12.24
C ALA A 180 3.01 -20.87 -12.24
N GLU A 181 3.25 -19.78 -11.51
CA GLU A 181 4.58 -19.18 -11.31
C GLU A 181 5.35 -19.77 -10.12
N LYS A 182 4.89 -20.92 -9.61
CA LYS A 182 5.57 -21.70 -8.56
C LYS A 182 5.68 -21.00 -7.20
N VAL A 183 4.87 -19.97 -6.94
CA VAL A 183 4.70 -19.48 -5.57
C VAL A 183 3.94 -20.53 -4.77
N SER A 184 4.50 -20.92 -3.63
CA SER A 184 3.89 -21.95 -2.77
C SER A 184 2.50 -21.54 -2.29
N ASP A 185 1.56 -22.49 -2.33
CA ASP A 185 0.22 -22.34 -1.74
C ASP A 185 0.28 -21.92 -0.26
N ASN A 186 1.35 -22.25 0.47
CA ASN A 186 1.53 -21.80 1.85
C ASN A 186 1.58 -20.27 1.96
N TYR A 187 2.35 -19.60 1.09
CA TYR A 187 2.41 -18.13 1.06
C TYR A 187 1.06 -17.55 0.65
N THR A 188 0.47 -18.06 -0.44
CA THR A 188 -0.80 -17.55 -0.98
C THR A 188 -1.95 -17.70 0.04
N ASN A 189 -2.06 -18.85 0.70
CA ASN A 189 -3.07 -19.11 1.72
C ASN A 189 -2.88 -18.25 2.97
N GLN A 190 -1.62 -18.08 3.41
CA GLN A 190 -1.32 -17.22 4.54
C GLN A 190 -1.66 -15.75 4.24
N ILE A 191 -1.36 -15.24 3.04
CA ILE A 191 -1.76 -13.89 2.63
C ILE A 191 -3.28 -13.75 2.60
N LYS A 192 -4.00 -14.69 1.97
CA LYS A 192 -5.48 -14.70 1.96
C LYS A 192 -6.07 -14.65 3.37
N LYS A 193 -5.43 -15.30 4.34
CA LYS A 193 -5.84 -15.26 5.75
C LYS A 193 -5.53 -13.90 6.40
N GLU A 194 -4.33 -13.37 6.19
CA GLU A 194 -3.88 -12.16 6.86
C GLU A 194 -4.53 -10.88 6.34
N ILE A 195 -4.75 -10.77 5.03
CA ILE A 195 -5.37 -9.57 4.41
C ILE A 195 -6.79 -9.36 4.91
N LYS A 196 -7.50 -10.42 5.30
CA LYS A 196 -8.83 -10.31 5.93
C LYS A 196 -8.81 -9.52 7.23
N ARG A 197 -7.65 -9.29 7.88
CA ARG A 197 -7.54 -8.44 9.07
C ARG A 197 -7.47 -6.96 8.74
N ILE A 198 -7.15 -6.61 7.49
CA ILE A 198 -7.26 -5.23 6.98
C ILE A 198 -8.76 -4.95 6.84
N LYS A 199 -9.30 -4.22 7.80
CA LYS A 199 -10.72 -3.89 7.85
C LYS A 199 -10.89 -2.44 8.22
N LYS A 200 -12.03 -1.87 7.81
CA LYS A 200 -12.54 -0.64 8.40
C LYS A 200 -12.64 -0.81 9.91
N LYS A 201 -12.18 0.18 10.68
CA LYS A 201 -12.43 0.17 12.13
C LYS A 201 -13.94 0.22 12.31
N LYS A 202 -14.52 -0.77 13.01
CA LYS A 202 -15.92 -0.65 13.41
C LYS A 202 -16.02 0.60 14.28
N LEU A 203 -16.85 1.55 13.87
CA LEU A 203 -17.28 2.64 14.74
C LEU A 203 -17.99 2.01 15.94
N ASN A 204 -17.26 1.76 17.02
CA ASN A 204 -17.85 1.35 18.29
C ASN A 204 -18.68 2.54 18.80
N GLY A 205 -19.97 2.59 18.46
CA GLY A 205 -21.05 3.14 19.27
C GLY A 205 -20.95 4.59 19.78
N LEU A 206 -20.14 5.49 19.21
CA LEU A 206 -20.05 6.90 19.64
C LEU A 206 -21.16 7.82 19.07
N ARG A 207 -22.34 7.26 18.79
CA ARG A 207 -23.60 8.02 18.57
C ARG A 207 -24.62 7.84 19.71
N LYS A 208 -24.16 7.53 20.93
CA LYS A 208 -24.98 7.60 22.15
C LYS A 208 -24.23 8.35 23.25
N ARG A 209 -24.17 9.67 23.15
CA ARG A 209 -24.04 10.64 24.27
C ARG A 209 -23.80 12.02 23.65
N ASN A 210 -24.87 12.80 23.54
CA ASN A 210 -24.91 14.28 23.65
C ASN A 210 -26.25 14.80 23.10
N PHE A 211 -27.37 14.23 23.57
CA PHE A 211 -28.71 14.77 23.26
C PHE A 211 -29.59 15.02 24.48
N ILE A 212 -29.03 15.00 25.70
CA ILE A 212 -29.78 15.41 26.90
C ILE A 212 -28.83 16.17 27.82
N ARG A 213 -28.83 17.50 27.69
CA ARG A 213 -28.81 18.49 28.80
C ARG A 213 -28.71 19.89 28.21
N PHE A 214 -29.84 20.37 27.69
CA PHE A 214 -30.17 21.80 27.67
C PHE A 214 -31.61 21.91 28.15
N LEU A 215 -31.79 21.75 29.47
CA LEU A 215 -32.97 22.20 30.20
C LEU A 215 -32.67 22.05 31.70
N ILE A 216 -32.86 23.16 32.42
CA ILE A 216 -32.90 23.31 33.88
C ILE A 216 -31.53 23.55 34.54
N LEU A 217 -31.02 24.79 34.49
CA LEU A 217 -31.18 25.85 35.52
C LEU A 217 -30.55 27.14 35.00
#